data_AF-A0A257W3H0-F1
#
_entry.id   AF-A0A257W3H0-F1
#
_cell.length_a   1.000
_cell.length_b   1.000
_cell.length_c   1.000
_cell.angle_alpha   90.00
_cell.angle_beta   90.00
_cell.angle_gamma   90.00
#
_symmetry.space_group_name_H-M   'P 1'
#
loop_
_entity.id
_entity.type
_entity.pdbx_description
1 polymer ?
#
loop_
_entity_poly.entity_id
_entity_poly.type
_entity_poly.pdbx_seq_one_letter_code
_entity_poly.pdbx_strand_id
1 'polypeptide(L)'
;YIQQCATLLKIEEAGLHALVNKFIRERVNAMERKQANQETAETALPGQVKEPGNYDDATFSLLFRDDLQEKEFARVLLEFGKRMMENRDTVAHYLLTEMNDEELFDNPEVLYLMREFRDYVDKGKEIPDKSHFIYHQDLKLSSFAVSLLNFPYEESEHWKQGHSQSTGYQRQLFEQRYEDFIRTVGVGNEKELQQYLKIQEDRTLEAVDSALNYLKLKKIRRLLVQNQEDLEKPHTPEEYLSIHRAHEHLKQMEQELTRKMGTVILK
;
A
#
# COMPACT_ATOMS: atom_id res chain seq x y z
N TYR A 1 27.05 19.66 -17.01
CA TYR A 1 25.79 19.32 -16.33
C TYR A 1 26.01 19.07 -14.83
N ILE A 2 26.72 18.01 -14.40
CA ILE A 2 26.98 17.71 -12.96
C ILE A 2 27.66 18.87 -12.23
N GLN A 3 28.65 19.52 -12.87
CA GLN A 3 29.29 20.74 -12.36
C GLN A 3 28.34 21.93 -12.18
N GLN A 4 27.38 22.11 -13.10
CA GLN A 4 26.41 23.21 -13.02
C GLN A 4 25.38 22.94 -11.92
N CYS A 5 24.96 21.68 -11.74
CA CYS A 5 24.09 21.25 -10.65
C CYS A 5 24.77 21.38 -9.28
N ALA A 6 26.05 20.97 -9.16
CA ALA A 6 26.82 21.08 -7.93
C ALA A 6 27.04 22.55 -7.50
N THR A 7 27.37 23.41 -8.47
CA THR A 7 27.55 24.85 -8.23
C THR A 7 26.25 25.54 -7.82
N LEU A 8 25.12 25.13 -8.40
CA LEU A 8 23.80 25.69 -8.08
C LEU A 8 23.28 25.24 -6.70
N LEU A 9 23.52 23.98 -6.33
CA LEU A 9 23.08 23.37 -5.07
C LEU A 9 24.03 23.62 -3.88
N LYS A 10 25.21 24.22 -4.12
CA LYS A 10 26.29 24.42 -3.12
C LYS A 10 26.70 23.12 -2.41
N ILE A 11 26.72 22.01 -3.15
CA ILE A 11 27.16 20.71 -2.65
C ILE A 11 28.51 20.36 -3.31
N GLU A 12 29.35 19.63 -2.60
CA GLU A 12 30.68 19.26 -3.06
C GLU A 12 30.63 18.40 -4.33
N GLU A 13 31.19 18.91 -5.43
CA GLU A 13 31.17 18.31 -6.77
C GLU A 13 31.65 16.85 -6.75
N ALA A 14 32.68 16.55 -5.96
CA ALA A 14 33.25 15.21 -5.81
C ALA A 14 32.23 14.20 -5.24
N GLY A 15 31.37 14.62 -4.31
CA GLY A 15 30.35 13.77 -3.71
C GLY A 15 29.21 13.43 -4.68
N LEU A 16 28.81 14.41 -5.50
CA LEU A 16 27.78 14.22 -6.53
C LEU A 16 28.29 13.28 -7.64
N HIS A 17 29.54 13.42 -8.06
CA HIS A 17 30.17 12.48 -8.99
C HIS A 17 30.27 11.06 -8.42
N ALA A 18 30.57 10.90 -7.13
CA ALA A 18 30.61 9.59 -6.49
C ALA A 18 29.23 8.92 -6.45
N LEU A 19 28.17 9.67 -6.15
CA LEU A 19 26.79 9.19 -6.14
C LEU A 19 26.29 8.83 -7.55
N VAL A 20 26.55 9.68 -8.54
CA VAL A 20 26.17 9.41 -9.93
C VAL A 20 26.93 8.19 -10.47
N ASN A 21 28.23 8.07 -10.19
CA ASN A 21 29.01 6.90 -10.59
C ASN A 21 28.60 5.62 -9.85
N LYS A 22 28.05 5.72 -8.63
CA LYS A 22 27.45 4.59 -7.92
C LYS A 22 26.13 4.19 -8.58
N PHE A 23 25.28 5.17 -8.91
CA PHE A 23 23.98 4.95 -9.53
C PHE A 23 24.09 4.38 -10.95
N ILE A 24 25.03 4.88 -11.76
CA ILE A 24 25.32 4.33 -13.09
C ILE A 24 25.77 2.87 -12.98
N ARG A 25 26.60 2.53 -12.00
CA ARG A 25 27.04 1.15 -11.75
C ARG A 25 25.88 0.24 -11.33
N GLU A 26 25.00 0.71 -10.44
CA GLU A 26 23.80 -0.03 -10.05
C GLU A 26 22.84 -0.24 -11.25
N ARG A 27 22.69 0.77 -12.12
CA ARG A 27 21.85 0.68 -13.33
C ARG A 27 22.42 -0.27 -14.39
N VAL A 28 23.73 -0.21 -14.64
CA VAL A 28 24.44 -1.13 -15.54
C VAL A 28 24.34 -2.56 -15.04
N ASN A 29 24.56 -2.79 -13.74
CA ASN A 29 24.42 -4.12 -13.15
C ASN A 29 22.98 -4.64 -13.23
N ALA A 30 21.97 -3.79 -13.11
CA ALA A 30 20.56 -4.18 -13.27
C ALA A 30 20.21 -4.55 -14.73
N MET A 31 20.78 -3.85 -15.71
CA MET A 31 20.61 -4.14 -17.14
C MET A 31 21.37 -5.41 -17.54
N GLU A 32 22.60 -5.60 -17.05
CA GLU A 32 23.39 -6.82 -17.24
C GLU A 32 22.70 -8.03 -16.60
N ARG A 33 22.04 -7.88 -15.44
CA ARG A 33 21.21 -8.94 -14.83
C ARG A 33 19.99 -9.29 -15.68
N LYS A 34 19.33 -8.32 -16.31
CA LYS A 34 18.21 -8.57 -17.24
C LYS A 34 18.67 -9.29 -18.51
N GLN A 35 19.82 -8.93 -19.07
CA GLN A 35 20.39 -9.61 -20.23
C GLN A 35 20.90 -11.02 -19.89
N ALA A 36 21.59 -11.19 -18.76
CA ALA A 36 22.05 -12.50 -18.30
C ALA A 36 20.89 -13.47 -18.00
N ASN A 37 19.75 -12.97 -17.49
CA ASN A 37 18.57 -13.80 -17.25
C ASN A 37 17.85 -14.21 -18.54
N GLN A 38 17.97 -13.41 -19.62
CA GLN A 38 17.46 -13.76 -20.95
C GLN A 38 18.36 -14.78 -21.65
N GLU A 39 19.69 -14.68 -21.51
CA GLU A 39 20.64 -15.64 -22.11
C GLU A 39 20.70 -17.00 -21.36
N THR A 40 20.43 -17.01 -20.04
CA THR A 40 20.45 -18.26 -19.25
C THR A 40 19.20 -19.13 -19.46
N ALA A 41 18.13 -18.58 -20.05
CA ALA A 41 16.89 -19.32 -20.34
C ALA A 41 17.03 -20.31 -21.52
N GLU A 42 18.02 -20.13 -22.41
CA GLU A 42 18.16 -20.95 -23.62
C GLU A 42 19.20 -22.10 -23.51
N THR A 43 20.00 -22.20 -22.43
CA THR A 43 21.10 -23.21 -22.36
C THR A 43 21.31 -23.92 -21.01
N ALA A 44 20.29 -24.31 -20.24
CA ALA A 44 20.54 -25.09 -19.01
C ALA A 44 19.63 -26.31 -18.79
N LEU A 45 20.29 -27.48 -18.78
CA LEU A 45 19.78 -28.78 -18.29
C LEU A 45 19.43 -28.73 -16.79
N PRO A 46 18.51 -29.61 -16.32
CA PRO A 46 18.01 -29.56 -14.96
C PRO A 46 19.00 -30.22 -13.99
N GLY A 47 19.41 -29.46 -12.98
CA GLY A 47 20.09 -29.99 -11.81
C GLY A 47 21.55 -29.60 -11.68
N GLN A 48 21.80 -28.36 -11.28
CA GLN A 48 22.93 -28.02 -10.42
C GLN A 48 22.48 -26.91 -9.47
N VAL A 49 22.45 -27.25 -8.19
CA VAL A 49 22.32 -26.32 -7.08
C VAL A 49 23.51 -25.36 -7.17
N LYS A 50 23.25 -24.13 -7.63
CA LYS A 50 24.18 -23.02 -7.46
C LYS A 50 23.89 -22.40 -6.10
N GLU A 51 24.93 -22.37 -5.26
CA GLU A 51 24.97 -21.59 -4.01
C GLU A 51 24.43 -20.17 -4.24
N PRO A 52 23.67 -19.61 -3.29
CA PRO A 52 23.03 -18.32 -3.46
C PRO A 52 24.11 -17.24 -3.41
N GLY A 53 24.58 -16.84 -4.59
CA GLY A 53 25.31 -15.59 -4.76
C GLY A 53 24.40 -14.43 -4.40
N ASN A 54 24.44 -14.04 -3.12
CA ASN A 54 24.07 -12.73 -2.60
C ASN A 54 22.93 -12.03 -3.37
N TYR A 55 21.78 -12.71 -3.45
CA TYR A 55 20.54 -12.08 -3.89
C TYR A 55 20.27 -10.94 -2.92
N ASP A 56 20.20 -9.70 -3.44
CA ASP A 56 19.83 -8.52 -2.67
C ASP A 56 18.49 -8.76 -1.98
N ASP A 57 18.56 -9.18 -0.72
CA ASP A 57 17.47 -9.40 0.23
C ASP A 57 16.52 -8.19 0.29
N ALA A 58 17.04 -6.99 -0.01
CA ALA A 58 16.28 -5.76 -0.12
C ALA A 58 15.29 -5.75 -1.30
N THR A 59 15.66 -6.24 -2.49
CA THR A 59 14.75 -6.24 -3.66
C THR A 59 13.66 -7.30 -3.50
N PHE A 60 14.03 -8.48 -2.98
CA PHE A 60 13.06 -9.53 -2.66
C PHE A 60 12.10 -9.07 -1.54
N SER A 61 12.61 -8.43 -0.49
CA SER A 61 11.79 -7.85 0.58
C SER A 61 10.87 -6.72 0.11
N LEU A 62 11.29 -5.91 -0.87
CA LEU A 62 10.44 -4.85 -1.43
C LEU A 62 9.30 -5.43 -2.26
N LEU A 63 9.58 -6.37 -3.18
CA LEU A 63 8.54 -7.02 -3.99
C LEU A 63 7.52 -7.78 -3.13
N PHE A 64 7.98 -8.49 -2.10
CA PHE A 64 7.09 -9.23 -1.20
C PHE A 64 6.24 -8.30 -0.31
N ARG A 65 6.77 -7.11 0.02
CA ARG A 65 6.00 -6.06 0.69
C ARG A 65 4.95 -5.49 -0.25
N ASP A 66 5.30 -5.24 -1.49
CA ASP A 66 4.41 -4.67 -2.49
C ASP A 66 3.22 -5.63 -2.76
N ASP A 67 3.48 -6.92 -2.96
CA ASP A 67 2.44 -7.95 -3.08
C ASP A 67 1.50 -8.00 -1.86
N LEU A 68 2.07 -7.85 -0.65
CA LEU A 68 1.27 -7.83 0.57
C LEU A 68 0.38 -6.59 0.65
N GLN A 69 0.89 -5.41 0.27
CA GLN A 69 0.11 -4.19 0.26
C GLN A 69 -0.99 -4.20 -0.83
N GLU A 70 -0.71 -4.78 -2.00
CA GLU A 70 -1.71 -4.98 -3.05
C GLU A 70 -2.84 -5.92 -2.59
N LYS A 71 -2.48 -6.99 -1.85
CA LYS A 71 -3.47 -7.88 -1.22
C LYS A 71 -4.26 -7.20 -0.12
N GLU A 72 -3.64 -6.37 0.71
CA GLU A 72 -4.35 -5.56 1.70
C GLU A 72 -5.33 -4.58 1.04
N PHE A 73 -4.96 -3.96 -0.08
CA PHE A 73 -5.89 -3.14 -0.86
C PHE A 73 -7.09 -3.96 -1.37
N ALA A 74 -6.84 -5.12 -1.96
CA ALA A 74 -7.89 -6.04 -2.41
C ALA A 74 -8.81 -6.49 -1.26
N ARG A 75 -8.23 -6.74 -0.09
CA ARG A 75 -8.96 -7.08 1.13
C ARG A 75 -9.84 -5.94 1.61
N VAL A 76 -9.31 -4.73 1.72
CA VAL A 76 -10.07 -3.53 2.12
C VAL A 76 -11.24 -3.30 1.17
N LEU A 77 -11.01 -3.48 -0.14
CA LEU A 77 -12.06 -3.39 -1.15
C LEU A 77 -13.16 -4.45 -0.95
N LEU A 78 -12.79 -5.68 -0.58
CA LEU A 78 -13.73 -6.79 -0.38
C LEU A 78 -14.48 -6.70 0.95
N GLU A 79 -13.80 -6.33 2.05
CA GLU A 79 -14.38 -6.20 3.38
C GLU A 79 -15.24 -4.94 3.51
N PHE A 80 -14.73 -3.81 3.00
CA PHE A 80 -15.34 -2.50 3.22
C PHE A 80 -15.96 -1.89 1.97
N GLY A 81 -15.92 -2.54 0.80
CA GLY A 81 -16.40 -1.97 -0.46
C GLY A 81 -17.83 -1.45 -0.41
N LYS A 82 -18.75 -2.20 0.24
CA LYS A 82 -20.16 -1.81 0.45
C LYS A 82 -20.34 -0.69 1.50
N ARG A 83 -19.27 -0.38 2.24
CA ARG A 83 -19.06 0.74 3.13
C ARG A 83 -19.65 2.06 2.63
N MET A 84 -20.72 2.62 3.21
CA MET A 84 -21.11 4.01 2.93
C MET A 84 -20.22 4.96 3.74
N MET A 85 -19.53 5.88 3.05
CA MET A 85 -18.74 6.95 3.65
C MET A 85 -19.65 8.14 4.01
N GLU A 86 -19.15 9.05 4.85
CA GLU A 86 -19.87 10.28 5.26
C GLU A 86 -20.30 11.14 4.05
N ASN A 87 -19.55 11.08 2.95
CA ASN A 87 -19.80 11.85 1.73
C ASN A 87 -20.86 11.23 0.79
N ARG A 88 -21.60 10.20 1.23
CA ARG A 88 -22.56 9.39 0.43
C ARG A 88 -21.95 8.52 -0.68
N ASP A 89 -20.65 8.57 -0.87
CA ASP A 89 -19.93 7.65 -1.73
C ASP A 89 -19.63 6.34 -1.00
N THR A 90 -19.49 5.26 -1.76
CA THR A 90 -19.05 3.98 -1.21
C THR A 90 -17.53 3.93 -1.12
N VAL A 91 -17.00 3.15 -0.18
CA VAL A 91 -15.54 2.96 -0.05
C VAL A 91 -14.95 2.42 -1.35
N ALA A 92 -15.64 1.51 -2.05
CA ALA A 92 -15.14 1.02 -3.34
C ALA A 92 -15.10 2.14 -4.40
N HIS A 93 -16.12 2.99 -4.46
CA HIS A 93 -16.13 4.12 -5.39
C HIS A 93 -14.97 5.08 -5.10
N TYR A 94 -14.74 5.40 -3.82
CA TYR A 94 -13.63 6.24 -3.39
C TYR A 94 -12.26 5.61 -3.73
N LEU A 95 -12.03 4.34 -3.37
CA LEU A 95 -10.77 3.64 -3.62
C LEU A 95 -10.45 3.55 -5.12
N LEU A 96 -11.43 3.19 -5.95
CA LEU A 96 -11.23 3.03 -7.39
C LEU A 96 -11.07 4.37 -8.12
N THR A 97 -11.73 5.43 -7.63
CA THR A 97 -11.57 6.78 -8.18
C THR A 97 -10.20 7.34 -7.85
N GLU A 98 -9.73 7.17 -6.62
CA GLU A 98 -8.39 7.59 -6.22
C GLU A 98 -7.31 6.80 -6.97
N MET A 99 -7.51 5.48 -7.14
CA MET A 99 -6.56 4.56 -7.76
C MET A 99 -7.01 4.09 -9.16
N ASN A 100 -7.07 5.03 -10.10
CA ASN A 100 -7.41 4.74 -11.51
C ASN A 100 -6.25 4.12 -12.34
N ASP A 101 -5.05 4.02 -11.76
CA ASP A 101 -3.85 3.61 -12.49
C ASP A 101 -3.59 2.11 -12.30
N GLU A 102 -4.11 1.28 -13.22
CA GLU A 102 -3.95 -0.18 -13.20
C GLU A 102 -2.48 -0.60 -13.28
N GLU A 103 -1.59 0.23 -13.81
CA GLU A 103 -0.17 -0.10 -13.95
C GLU A 103 0.59 -0.06 -12.61
N LEU A 104 -0.07 0.31 -11.51
CA LEU A 104 0.52 0.26 -10.17
C LEU A 104 0.45 -1.13 -9.52
N PHE A 105 -0.37 -2.03 -10.07
CA PHE A 105 -0.57 -3.37 -9.51
C PHE A 105 0.18 -4.40 -10.35
N ASP A 106 1.07 -5.15 -9.71
CA ASP A 106 1.83 -6.20 -10.36
C ASP A 106 1.10 -7.55 -10.25
N ASN A 107 0.24 -7.72 -9.23
CA ASN A 107 -0.49 -8.94 -8.98
C ASN A 107 -1.72 -9.10 -9.91
N PRO A 108 -1.78 -10.16 -10.74
CA PRO A 108 -2.85 -10.35 -11.71
C PRO A 108 -4.21 -10.67 -11.07
N GLU A 109 -4.23 -11.32 -9.90
CA GLU A 109 -5.46 -11.60 -9.16
C GLU A 109 -6.09 -10.33 -8.57
N VAL A 110 -5.27 -9.41 -8.05
CA VAL A 110 -5.73 -8.10 -7.55
C VAL A 110 -6.31 -7.27 -8.69
N LEU A 111 -5.62 -7.21 -9.84
CA LEU A 111 -6.12 -6.55 -11.04
C LEU A 111 -7.46 -7.11 -11.51
N TYR A 112 -7.59 -8.45 -11.50
CA TYR A 112 -8.84 -9.08 -11.90
C TYR A 112 -9.99 -8.71 -10.95
N LEU A 113 -9.76 -8.78 -9.63
CA LEU A 113 -10.74 -8.36 -8.63
C LEU A 113 -11.14 -6.88 -8.82
N MET A 114 -10.18 -5.99 -9.01
CA MET A 114 -10.43 -4.56 -9.22
C MET A 114 -11.27 -4.28 -10.46
N ARG A 115 -11.01 -4.98 -11.57
CA ARG A 115 -11.80 -4.83 -12.79
C ARG A 115 -13.25 -5.25 -12.59
N GLU A 116 -13.47 -6.37 -11.91
CA GLU A 116 -14.83 -6.80 -11.55
C GLU A 116 -15.54 -5.72 -10.71
N PHE A 117 -14.90 -5.20 -9.65
CA PHE A 117 -15.48 -4.11 -8.84
C PHE A 117 -15.75 -2.84 -9.65
N ARG A 118 -14.84 -2.47 -10.56
CA ARG A 118 -15.00 -1.32 -11.45
C ARG A 118 -16.22 -1.48 -12.34
N ASP A 119 -16.41 -2.66 -12.92
CA ASP A 119 -17.59 -3.01 -13.69
C ASP A 119 -18.90 -2.85 -12.89
N TYR A 120 -18.89 -3.17 -11.60
CA TYR A 120 -20.06 -2.93 -10.73
C TYR A 120 -20.32 -1.45 -10.47
N VAL A 121 -19.27 -0.68 -10.22
CA VAL A 121 -19.36 0.77 -10.00
C VAL A 121 -19.83 1.48 -11.27
N ASP A 122 -19.27 1.16 -12.43
CA ASP A 122 -19.60 1.78 -13.72
C ASP A 122 -21.03 1.44 -14.17
N LYS A 123 -21.51 0.23 -13.88
CA LYS A 123 -22.90 -0.18 -14.15
C LYS A 123 -23.90 0.44 -13.17
N GLY A 124 -23.45 1.22 -12.19
CA GLY A 124 -24.30 1.83 -11.15
C GLY A 124 -25.03 0.81 -10.30
N LYS A 125 -24.52 -0.42 -10.21
CA LYS A 125 -25.12 -1.51 -9.44
C LYS A 125 -24.62 -1.43 -8.00
N GLU A 126 -25.44 -1.93 -7.07
CA GLU A 126 -24.99 -2.10 -5.70
C GLU A 126 -23.74 -2.97 -5.67
N ILE A 127 -22.75 -2.54 -4.88
CA ILE A 127 -21.49 -3.27 -4.74
C ILE A 127 -21.80 -4.63 -4.12
N PRO A 128 -21.36 -5.73 -4.77
CA PRO A 128 -21.63 -7.07 -4.27
C PRO A 128 -21.05 -7.27 -2.88
N ASP A 129 -21.77 -8.03 -2.06
CA ASP A 129 -21.29 -8.44 -0.75
C ASP A 129 -20.14 -9.44 -0.87
N LYS A 130 -19.32 -9.58 0.18
CA LYS A 130 -18.22 -10.56 0.26
C LYS A 130 -18.63 -11.97 -0.16
N SER A 131 -19.88 -12.35 0.15
CA SER A 131 -20.50 -13.63 -0.21
C SER A 131 -20.51 -13.87 -1.73
N HIS A 132 -20.73 -12.83 -2.54
CA HIS A 132 -20.77 -12.94 -4.00
C HIS A 132 -19.40 -13.32 -4.58
N PHE A 133 -18.31 -12.81 -4.01
CA PHE A 133 -16.96 -13.13 -4.44
C PHE A 133 -16.50 -14.51 -3.96
N ILE A 134 -16.98 -14.96 -2.79
CA ILE A 134 -16.70 -16.32 -2.29
C ILE A 134 -17.36 -17.38 -3.18
N TYR A 135 -18.60 -17.18 -3.62
CA TYR A 135 -19.35 -18.11 -4.47
C TYR A 135 -19.24 -17.80 -5.97
N HIS A 136 -18.20 -17.08 -6.38
CA HIS A 136 -18.03 -16.68 -7.78
C HIS A 136 -17.86 -17.90 -8.71
N GLN A 137 -18.28 -17.77 -9.96
CA GLN A 137 -18.17 -18.84 -10.97
C GLN A 137 -16.70 -19.20 -11.28
N ASP A 138 -15.81 -18.23 -11.13
CA ASP A 138 -14.37 -18.44 -11.27
C ASP A 138 -13.75 -18.96 -9.97
N LEU A 139 -13.24 -20.19 -10.03
CA LEU A 139 -12.55 -20.86 -8.93
C LEU A 139 -11.31 -20.09 -8.46
N LYS A 140 -10.60 -19.40 -9.38
CA LYS A 140 -9.40 -18.63 -9.03
C LYS A 140 -9.77 -17.43 -8.16
N LEU A 141 -10.74 -16.62 -8.61
CA LEU A 141 -11.22 -15.46 -7.87
C LEU A 141 -11.82 -15.86 -6.52
N SER A 142 -12.61 -16.93 -6.48
CA SER A 142 -13.17 -17.48 -5.24
C SER A 142 -12.06 -17.89 -4.26
N SER A 143 -11.06 -18.66 -4.72
CA SER A 143 -9.94 -19.08 -3.88
C SER A 143 -9.12 -17.90 -3.34
N PHE A 144 -8.95 -16.86 -4.16
CA PHE A 144 -8.24 -15.65 -3.79
C PHE A 144 -9.04 -14.83 -2.76
N ALA A 145 -10.33 -14.62 -2.99
CA ALA A 145 -11.23 -13.95 -2.05
C ALA A 145 -11.26 -14.66 -0.69
N VAL A 146 -11.31 -15.99 -0.68
CA VAL A 146 -11.22 -16.78 0.56
C VAL A 146 -9.85 -16.60 1.22
N SER A 147 -8.75 -16.60 0.46
CA SER A 147 -7.41 -16.35 1.01
C SER A 147 -7.25 -14.96 1.61
N LEU A 148 -7.93 -13.94 1.08
CA LEU A 148 -7.88 -12.57 1.61
C LEU A 148 -8.72 -12.42 2.89
N LEU A 149 -9.82 -13.17 3.00
CA LEU A 149 -10.71 -13.14 4.15
C LEU A 149 -10.28 -14.06 5.29
N ASN A 150 -9.49 -15.09 5.00
CA ASN A 150 -9.09 -16.08 5.99
C ASN A 150 -7.87 -15.60 6.79
N PHE A 151 -8.09 -15.24 8.06
CA PHE A 151 -7.01 -15.02 9.02
C PHE A 151 -6.68 -16.36 9.68
N PRO A 152 -5.47 -16.91 9.49
CA PRO A 152 -5.08 -18.16 10.12
C PRO A 152 -5.02 -18.08 11.66
N TYR A 153 -5.15 -16.88 12.24
CA TYR A 153 -5.09 -16.64 13.67
C TYR A 153 -6.31 -15.82 14.11
N GLU A 154 -7.30 -16.48 14.70
CA GLU A 154 -8.32 -15.80 15.51
C GLU A 154 -7.78 -15.69 16.94
N GLU A 155 -7.84 -14.49 17.51
CA GLU A 155 -7.45 -14.27 18.91
C GLU A 155 -8.32 -15.13 19.83
N SER A 156 -7.68 -15.90 20.72
CA SER A 156 -8.44 -16.74 21.66
C SER A 156 -9.42 -15.91 22.49
N GLU A 157 -10.59 -16.47 22.79
CA GLU A 157 -11.61 -15.79 23.61
C GLU A 157 -11.07 -15.36 24.99
N HIS A 158 -10.15 -16.15 25.56
CA HIS A 158 -9.46 -15.78 26.80
C HIS A 158 -8.49 -14.61 26.64
N TRP A 159 -7.82 -14.51 25.49
CA TRP A 159 -6.99 -13.35 25.16
C TRP A 159 -7.85 -12.10 25.01
N LYS A 160 -8.97 -12.20 24.28
CA LYS A 160 -9.94 -11.11 24.16
C LYS A 160 -10.41 -10.64 25.54
N GLN A 161 -10.77 -11.54 26.45
CA GLN A 161 -11.24 -11.16 27.79
C GLN A 161 -10.12 -10.60 28.70
N GLY A 162 -8.93 -11.20 28.68
CA GLY A 162 -7.81 -10.81 29.54
C GLY A 162 -7.09 -9.54 29.09
N HIS A 163 -6.86 -9.38 27.78
CA HIS A 163 -6.23 -8.19 27.22
C HIS A 163 -7.20 -7.03 26.97
N SER A 164 -8.51 -7.29 26.82
CA SER A 164 -9.55 -6.26 26.68
C SER A 164 -9.48 -5.19 27.78
N GLN A 165 -9.24 -5.61 29.04
CA GLN A 165 -9.14 -4.65 30.14
C GLN A 165 -7.88 -3.77 30.07
N SER A 166 -6.83 -4.23 29.38
CA SER A 166 -5.55 -3.51 29.23
C SER A 166 -5.54 -2.50 28.08
N THR A 167 -6.35 -2.72 27.04
CA THR A 167 -6.40 -1.84 25.85
C THR A 167 -7.17 -0.55 26.09
N GLY A 168 -7.99 -0.50 27.13
CA GLY A 168 -8.85 0.64 27.47
C GLY A 168 -10.13 0.73 26.63
N TYR A 169 -10.89 1.80 26.87
CA TYR A 169 -12.20 2.03 26.26
C TYR A 169 -12.17 3.16 25.22
N GLN A 170 -13.09 3.09 24.27
CA GLN A 170 -13.35 4.11 23.26
C GLN A 170 -13.81 5.42 23.93
N ARG A 171 -13.53 6.54 23.27
CA ARG A 171 -13.90 7.87 23.76
C ARG A 171 -15.42 8.03 23.92
N GLN A 172 -16.19 7.38 23.05
CA GLN A 172 -17.65 7.42 23.02
C GLN A 172 -18.30 6.92 24.33
N LEU A 173 -17.63 6.05 25.09
CA LEU A 173 -18.12 5.63 26.41
C LEU A 173 -18.19 6.81 27.38
N PHE A 174 -17.21 7.70 27.33
CA PHE A 174 -17.06 8.83 28.26
C PHE A 174 -17.83 10.08 27.83
N GLU A 175 -18.36 10.09 26.60
CA GLU A 175 -19.19 11.18 26.08
C GLU A 175 -20.68 10.99 26.42
N GLN A 176 -21.06 9.86 27.01
CA GLN A 176 -22.41 9.58 27.47
C GLN A 176 -22.79 10.42 28.69
N ARG A 177 -24.11 10.53 28.92
CA ARG A 177 -24.62 11.09 30.17
C ARG A 177 -24.20 10.20 31.33
N TYR A 178 -23.95 10.81 32.49
CA TYR A 178 -23.46 10.13 33.69
C TYR A 178 -24.33 8.92 34.10
N GLU A 179 -25.66 9.03 34.01
CA GLU A 179 -26.58 7.93 34.35
C GLU A 179 -26.43 6.73 33.41
N ASP A 180 -26.23 6.98 32.11
CA ASP A 180 -26.06 5.96 31.08
C ASP A 180 -24.66 5.30 31.21
N PHE A 181 -23.64 6.08 31.56
CA PHE A 181 -22.30 5.59 31.87
C PHE A 181 -22.26 4.66 33.10
N ILE A 182 -22.90 5.04 34.20
CA ILE A 182 -22.93 4.19 35.41
C ILE A 182 -23.73 2.91 35.15
N ARG A 183 -24.77 2.97 34.31
CA ARG A 183 -25.49 1.77 33.89
C ARG A 183 -24.58 0.82 33.09
N THR A 184 -23.86 1.33 32.09
CA THR A 184 -23.00 0.51 31.22
C THR A 184 -21.81 -0.10 31.97
N VAL A 185 -21.25 0.59 32.97
CA VAL A 185 -20.16 0.08 33.83
C VAL A 185 -20.68 -0.81 34.98
N GLY A 186 -22.00 -0.84 35.20
CA GLY A 186 -22.64 -1.62 36.26
C GLY A 186 -22.46 -3.14 36.13
N VAL A 187 -22.39 -3.83 37.27
CA VAL A 187 -22.28 -5.30 37.34
C VAL A 187 -23.49 -5.94 36.64
N GLY A 188 -23.23 -6.77 35.62
CA GLY A 188 -24.27 -7.41 34.79
C GLY A 188 -24.39 -6.85 33.37
N ASN A 189 -23.79 -5.69 33.07
CA ASN A 189 -23.79 -5.07 31.74
C ASN A 189 -22.45 -5.23 30.99
N GLU A 190 -21.68 -6.26 31.34
CA GLU A 190 -20.36 -6.54 30.76
C GLU A 190 -20.39 -6.62 29.22
N LYS A 191 -21.51 -7.08 28.63
CA LYS A 191 -21.69 -7.12 27.18
C LYS A 191 -21.80 -5.73 26.55
N GLU A 192 -22.50 -4.79 27.20
CA GLU A 192 -22.57 -3.40 26.73
C GLU A 192 -21.20 -2.73 26.89
N LEU A 193 -20.52 -2.98 28.01
CA LEU A 193 -19.16 -2.46 28.25
C LEU A 193 -18.13 -2.98 27.23
N GLN A 194 -18.26 -4.24 26.81
CA GLN A 194 -17.40 -4.87 25.79
C GLN A 194 -17.52 -4.20 24.41
N GLN A 195 -18.68 -3.62 24.07
CA GLN A 195 -18.84 -2.90 22.80
C GLN A 195 -17.98 -1.62 22.73
N TYR A 196 -17.71 -1.01 23.88
CA TYR A 196 -16.89 0.19 23.99
C TYR A 196 -15.40 -0.09 24.12
N LEU A 197 -14.94 -1.33 23.94
CA LEU A 197 -13.51 -1.63 23.97
C LEU A 197 -12.82 -1.01 22.76
N LYS A 198 -11.60 -0.48 22.95
CA LYS A 198 -10.81 0.08 21.84
C LYS A 198 -10.48 -0.95 20.74
N ILE A 199 -10.48 -2.24 21.07
CA ILE A 199 -10.28 -3.31 20.09
C ILE A 199 -11.47 -3.46 19.14
N GLN A 200 -12.66 -3.03 19.57
CA GLN A 200 -13.89 -3.00 18.76
C GLN A 200 -14.07 -1.65 18.06
N GLU A 201 -13.09 -0.75 18.15
CA GLU A 201 -13.16 0.55 17.47
C GLU A 201 -13.13 0.34 15.96
N ASP A 202 -13.95 1.11 15.29
CA ASP A 202 -14.11 1.05 13.86
C ASP A 202 -12.91 1.66 13.13
N ARG A 203 -11.98 0.80 12.71
CA ARG A 203 -10.73 1.20 12.04
C ARG A 203 -10.80 1.15 10.52
N THR A 204 -11.99 1.11 9.92
CA THR A 204 -12.08 0.97 8.46
C THR A 204 -11.46 2.14 7.72
N LEU A 205 -11.64 3.38 8.21
CA LEU A 205 -11.06 4.56 7.59
C LEU A 205 -9.54 4.53 7.68
N GLU A 206 -9.00 4.10 8.82
CA GLU A 206 -7.55 3.94 8.99
C GLU A 206 -6.99 2.87 8.06
N ALA A 207 -7.70 1.75 7.88
CA ALA A 207 -7.30 0.68 6.96
C ALA A 207 -7.33 1.15 5.48
N VAL A 208 -8.39 1.87 5.09
CA VAL A 208 -8.53 2.49 3.76
C VAL A 208 -7.41 3.49 3.52
N ASP A 209 -7.15 4.40 4.46
CA ASP A 209 -6.10 5.40 4.36
C ASP A 209 -4.72 4.77 4.28
N SER A 210 -4.45 3.73 5.07
CA SER A 210 -3.18 3.01 5.05
C SER A 210 -2.90 2.39 3.67
N ALA A 211 -3.89 1.65 3.13
CA ALA A 211 -3.78 1.02 1.82
C ALA A 211 -3.59 2.06 0.70
N LEU A 212 -4.34 3.16 0.74
CA LEU A 212 -4.21 4.25 -0.24
C LEU A 212 -2.88 5.00 -0.12
N ASN A 213 -2.41 5.29 1.08
CA ASN A 213 -1.17 6.03 1.29
C ASN A 213 0.04 5.29 0.72
N TYR A 214 0.07 3.96 0.88
CA TYR A 214 1.10 3.14 0.27
C TYR A 214 1.06 3.21 -1.26
N LEU A 215 -0.10 3.03 -1.89
CA LEU A 215 -0.22 3.08 -3.35
C LEU A 215 0.10 4.48 -3.91
N LYS A 216 -0.33 5.55 -3.22
CA LYS A 216 0.05 6.94 -3.54
C LYS A 216 1.56 7.13 -3.48
N LEU A 217 2.23 6.54 -2.48
CA LEU A 217 3.69 6.56 -2.38
C LEU A 217 4.36 5.79 -3.54
N LYS A 218 3.85 4.60 -3.90
CA LYS A 218 4.32 3.81 -5.06
C LYS A 218 4.22 4.65 -6.35
N LYS A 219 3.09 5.34 -6.56
CA LYS A 219 2.88 6.24 -7.70
C LYS A 219 3.85 7.41 -7.73
N ILE A 220 4.03 8.11 -6.61
CA ILE A 220 4.97 9.24 -6.52
C ILE A 220 6.40 8.80 -6.81
N ARG A 221 6.82 7.64 -6.29
CA ARG A 221 8.15 7.08 -6.59
C ARG A 221 8.32 6.78 -8.07
N ARG A 222 7.31 6.19 -8.73
CA ARG A 222 7.34 5.94 -10.17
C ARG A 222 7.44 7.24 -10.98
N LEU A 223 6.67 8.26 -10.62
CA LEU A 223 6.73 9.58 -11.25
C LEU A 223 8.09 10.26 -11.04
N LEU A 224 8.71 10.10 -9.87
CA LEU A 224 10.05 10.62 -9.61
C LEU A 224 11.12 9.97 -10.50
N VAL A 225 11.03 8.65 -10.69
CA VAL A 225 11.92 7.91 -11.61
C VAL A 225 11.70 8.39 -13.04
N GLN A 226 10.46 8.53 -13.48
CA GLN A 226 10.14 9.04 -14.82
C GLN A 226 10.67 10.47 -15.03
N ASN A 227 10.46 11.38 -14.08
CA ASN A 227 11.01 12.73 -14.14
C ASN A 227 12.54 12.72 -14.18
N GLN A 228 13.18 11.77 -13.48
CA GLN A 228 14.64 11.63 -13.49
C GLN A 228 15.14 11.15 -14.85
N GLU A 229 14.48 10.17 -15.47
CA GLU A 229 14.78 9.73 -16.84
C GLU A 229 14.52 10.83 -17.86
N ASP A 230 13.48 11.63 -17.66
CA ASP A 230 13.21 12.78 -18.51
C ASP A 230 14.33 13.82 -18.36
N LEU A 231 14.82 14.14 -17.16
CA LEU A 231 15.94 15.06 -16.96
C LEU A 231 17.26 14.61 -17.63
N GLU A 232 17.43 13.32 -17.96
CA GLU A 232 18.59 12.82 -18.72
C GLU A 232 18.52 13.19 -20.22
N LYS A 233 17.33 13.54 -20.72
CA LYS A 233 17.11 13.93 -22.13
C LYS A 233 17.45 15.41 -22.35
N PRO A 234 17.81 15.81 -23.58
CA PRO A 234 18.03 17.22 -23.91
C PRO A 234 16.71 17.99 -23.87
N HIS A 235 16.67 19.06 -23.07
CA HIS A 235 15.49 19.92 -22.89
C HIS A 235 15.81 21.38 -23.13
N THR A 236 14.79 22.17 -23.46
CA THR A 236 14.91 23.63 -23.40
C THR A 236 15.05 24.11 -21.95
N PRO A 237 15.63 25.30 -21.71
CA PRO A 237 15.77 25.85 -20.36
C PRO A 237 14.44 26.02 -19.61
N GLU A 238 13.34 26.30 -20.33
CA GLU A 238 12.00 26.45 -19.75
C GLU A 238 11.39 25.11 -19.34
N GLU A 239 11.51 24.09 -20.20
CA GLU A 239 11.07 22.72 -19.90
C GLU A 239 11.85 22.13 -18.72
N TYR A 240 13.17 22.34 -18.69
CA TYR A 240 14.02 21.90 -17.58
C TYR A 240 13.56 22.48 -16.23
N LEU A 241 13.25 23.78 -16.19
CA LEU A 241 12.77 24.44 -14.97
C LEU A 241 11.40 23.89 -14.52
N SER A 242 10.51 23.60 -15.48
CA SER A 242 9.21 23.00 -15.21
C SER A 242 9.34 21.60 -14.61
N ILE A 243 10.14 20.72 -15.24
CA ILE A 243 10.38 19.34 -14.78
C ILE A 243 11.04 19.35 -13.40
N HIS A 244 12.00 20.25 -13.17
CA HIS A 244 12.66 20.39 -11.87
C HIS A 244 11.68 20.80 -10.76
N ARG A 245 10.82 21.81 -11.00
CA ARG A 245 9.79 22.21 -10.04
C ARG A 245 8.81 21.07 -9.74
N ALA A 246 8.41 20.32 -10.77
CA ALA A 246 7.56 19.15 -10.60
C ALA A 246 8.25 18.07 -9.76
N HIS A 247 9.55 17.82 -9.98
CA HIS A 247 10.34 16.87 -9.19
C HIS A 247 10.46 17.30 -7.73
N GLU A 248 10.75 18.57 -7.44
CA GLU A 248 10.79 19.09 -6.07
C GLU A 248 9.44 18.92 -5.35
N HIS A 249 8.34 19.23 -6.03
CA HIS A 249 7.01 19.06 -5.46
C HIS A 249 6.68 17.59 -5.18
N LEU A 250 7.00 16.67 -6.10
CA LEU A 250 6.86 15.23 -5.89
C LEU A 250 7.69 14.75 -4.69
N LYS A 251 8.91 15.28 -4.52
CA LYS A 251 9.76 14.98 -3.36
C LYS A 251 9.18 15.49 -2.04
N GLN A 252 8.57 16.66 -2.03
CA GLN A 252 7.87 17.17 -0.85
C GLN A 252 6.70 16.26 -0.48
N MET A 253 5.87 15.86 -1.46
CA MET A 253 4.76 14.92 -1.22
C MET A 253 5.24 13.54 -0.74
N GLU A 254 6.34 13.01 -1.28
CA GLU A 254 6.96 11.76 -0.79
C GLU A 254 7.31 11.85 0.70
N GLN A 255 7.94 12.96 1.11
CA GLN A 255 8.34 13.18 2.51
C GLN A 255 7.12 13.31 3.43
N GLU A 256 6.07 14.01 3.00
CA GLU A 256 4.84 14.15 3.77
C GLU A 256 4.12 12.81 3.97
N LEU A 257 3.97 12.02 2.91
CA LEU A 257 3.36 10.68 3.00
C LEU A 257 4.20 9.73 3.84
N THR A 258 5.51 9.74 3.67
CA THR A 258 6.42 8.90 4.47
C THR A 258 6.38 9.29 5.94
N ARG A 259 6.24 10.58 6.27
CA ARG A 259 6.02 11.03 7.66
C ARG A 259 4.70 10.49 8.20
N LYS A 260 3.60 10.63 7.46
CA LYS A 260 2.28 10.10 7.86
C LYS A 260 2.32 8.59 8.10
N MET A 261 2.95 7.83 7.21
CA MET A 261 3.09 6.37 7.34
C MET A 261 4.06 5.97 8.46
N GLY A 262 5.18 6.69 8.62
CA GLY A 262 6.18 6.43 9.66
C GLY A 262 5.63 6.63 11.07
N THR A 263 4.68 7.54 11.26
CA THR A 263 3.90 7.64 12.51
C THR A 263 2.93 6.48 12.74
N VAL A 264 2.55 5.75 11.69
CA VAL A 264 1.58 4.63 11.77
C VAL A 264 2.28 3.28 11.98
N ILE A 265 3.50 3.08 11.44
CA ILE A 265 4.29 1.85 11.65
C ILE A 265 4.81 1.72 13.10
N LEU A 266 4.84 2.82 13.86
CA LEU A 266 5.30 2.86 15.25
C LEU A 266 4.17 2.77 16.29
N LYS A 267 2.94 2.42 15.90
CA LYS A 267 1.78 2.32 16.81
C LYS A 267 1.26 0.91 16.98
#